data_AF-A0A847K507-F1
#
_entry.id   AF-A0A847K507-F1
#
_cell.length_a   1.000
_cell.length_b   1.000
_cell.length_c   1.000
_cell.angle_alpha   90.00
_cell.angle_beta   90.00
_cell.angle_gamma   90.00
#
_symmetry.space_group_name_H-M   'P 1'
#
loop_
_entity.id
_entity.type
_entity.pdbx_description
1 polymer ?
#
loop_
_entity_poly.entity_id
_entity_poly.type
_entity_poly.pdbx_seq_one_letter_code
_entity_poly.pdbx_strand_id
1 'polypeptide(L)'
;MSDGCLIVGLGTPKSPAPEDIRDFLKPFLSDPYVVDFPRWLWKPILNQIVLRVRPKKVAPEYQAIWTKAGSPLEVYTLAQRAALEAELRKDHPDVVVGHAMTYTEPSIAQAIAEMNVDNLVLIPLYPQYAPSTVA
;
A
#
# COMPACT_ATOMS: atom_id res chain seq x y z
N MET A 1 16.80 21.56 -9.55
CA MET A 1 15.60 20.75 -9.79
C MET A 1 15.83 19.45 -9.06
N SER A 2 15.01 19.15 -8.05
CA SER A 2 15.08 17.90 -7.30
C SER A 2 14.23 16.84 -7.98
N ASP A 3 14.84 15.69 -8.28
CA ASP A 3 14.15 14.55 -8.90
C ASP A 3 13.78 13.51 -7.84
N GLY A 4 12.55 13.01 -7.93
CA GLY A 4 12.02 11.99 -7.04
C GLY A 4 11.49 10.77 -7.78
N CYS A 5 11.64 9.61 -7.16
CA CYS A 5 11.03 8.36 -7.58
C CYS A 5 10.18 7.81 -6.43
N LEU A 6 8.88 7.61 -6.66
CA LEU A 6 7.96 7.04 -5.68
C LEU A 6 7.48 5.68 -6.14
N ILE A 7 7.85 4.62 -5.40
CA ILE A 7 7.29 3.29 -5.63
C ILE A 7 5.97 3.14 -4.86
N VAL A 8 4.93 2.61 -5.50
CA VAL A 8 3.58 2.52 -4.91
C VAL A 8 3.08 1.09 -4.88
N GLY A 9 2.71 0.61 -3.71
CA GLY A 9 2.08 -0.70 -3.50
C GLY A 9 0.69 -0.60 -2.88
N LEU A 10 0.00 -1.73 -2.74
CA LEU A 10 -1.33 -1.79 -2.10
C LEU A 10 -1.31 -1.37 -0.62
N GLY A 11 -0.26 -1.79 0.08
CA GLY A 11 -0.21 -1.77 1.54
C GLY A 11 -0.51 -3.11 2.19
N THR A 12 -0.33 -3.15 3.51
CA THR A 12 -0.51 -4.32 4.36
C THR A 12 -0.96 -3.85 5.75
N PRO A 13 -1.80 -4.61 6.47
CA PRO A 13 -2.16 -4.24 7.84
C PRO A 13 -0.94 -4.05 8.73
N LYS A 14 -1.06 -3.24 9.78
CA LYS A 14 0.03 -2.94 10.74
C LYS A 14 0.47 -4.16 11.55
N SER A 15 -0.45 -5.09 11.78
CA SER A 15 -0.19 -6.35 12.47
C SER A 15 -1.16 -7.43 11.96
N PRO A 16 -0.95 -8.71 12.31
CA PRO A 16 -1.86 -9.78 11.96
C PRO A 16 -3.07 -9.84 12.92
N ALA A 17 -3.25 -8.83 13.79
CA ALA A 17 -4.41 -8.72 14.65
C ALA A 17 -5.67 -8.42 13.82
N PRO A 18 -6.84 -9.02 14.17
CA PRO A 18 -8.09 -8.78 13.45
C PRO A 18 -8.49 -7.30 13.35
N GLU A 19 -8.08 -6.47 14.31
CA GLU A 19 -8.37 -5.03 14.33
C GLU A 19 -7.59 -4.29 13.24
N ASP A 20 -6.28 -4.51 13.14
CA ASP A 20 -5.46 -3.90 12.09
C ASP A 20 -5.82 -4.41 10.69
N ILE A 21 -6.19 -5.70 10.58
CA ILE A 21 -6.72 -6.27 9.33
C ILE A 21 -8.04 -5.58 8.95
N ARG A 22 -8.92 -5.31 9.92
CA ARG A 22 -10.17 -4.60 9.67
C ARG A 22 -9.89 -3.19 9.17
N ASP A 23 -8.94 -2.50 9.79
CA ASP A 23 -8.58 -1.12 9.43
C ASP A 23 -7.96 -1.04 8.02
N PHE A 24 -7.20 -2.04 7.61
CA PHE A 24 -6.73 -2.18 6.22
C PHE A 24 -7.86 -2.53 5.24
N LEU A 25 -8.73 -3.49 5.59
CA LEU A 25 -9.80 -3.95 4.69
C LEU A 25 -10.87 -2.88 4.45
N LYS A 26 -11.11 -1.98 5.40
CA LYS A 26 -12.14 -0.95 5.30
C LYS A 26 -11.93 0.01 4.11
N PRO A 27 -10.79 0.71 3.96
CA PRO A 27 -10.53 1.55 2.79
C PRO A 27 -10.41 0.71 1.52
N PHE A 28 -9.70 -0.42 1.54
CA PHE A 28 -9.52 -1.31 0.38
C PHE A 28 -10.84 -1.77 -0.23
N LEU A 29 -11.76 -2.28 0.59
CA LEU A 29 -13.06 -2.77 0.11
C LEU A 29 -14.10 -1.65 -0.07
N SER A 30 -13.81 -0.42 0.36
CA SER A 30 -14.68 0.73 0.07
C SER A 30 -14.41 1.34 -1.31
N ASP A 31 -13.31 0.95 -1.95
CA ASP A 31 -12.86 1.49 -3.22
C ASP A 31 -13.76 0.99 -4.38
N PRO A 32 -14.36 1.90 -5.19
CA PRO A 32 -15.15 1.52 -6.36
C PRO A 32 -14.34 0.76 -7.44
N TYR A 33 -13.03 0.97 -7.52
CA TYR A 33 -12.17 0.27 -8.47
C TYR A 33 -11.88 -1.17 -8.04
N VAL A 34 -12.08 -1.48 -6.75
CA VAL A 34 -11.92 -2.83 -6.19
C VAL A 34 -13.25 -3.57 -6.14
N VAL A 35 -14.33 -2.90 -5.74
CA VAL A 35 -15.67 -3.49 -5.61
C VAL A 35 -16.65 -2.74 -6.52
N ASP A 36 -16.93 -3.35 -7.67
CA ASP A 36 -17.94 -2.87 -8.62
C ASP A 36 -19.35 -3.31 -8.17
N PHE A 37 -19.90 -2.60 -7.18
CA PHE A 37 -21.25 -2.81 -6.66
C PHE A 37 -21.92 -1.50 -6.23
N PRO A 38 -23.26 -1.37 -6.32
CA PRO A 38 -23.95 -0.14 -5.91
C PRO A 38 -23.60 0.26 -4.47
N ARG A 39 -22.98 1.44 -4.31
CA ARG A 39 -22.39 1.90 -3.04
C ARG A 39 -23.38 1.92 -1.87
N TRP A 40 -24.63 2.28 -2.14
CA TRP A 40 -25.67 2.36 -1.12
C TRP A 40 -26.04 0.99 -0.55
N LEU A 41 -25.87 -0.09 -1.33
CA LEU A 41 -26.08 -1.46 -0.88
C LEU A 41 -24.78 -2.07 -0.33
N TRP A 42 -23.63 -1.76 -0.94
CA TRP A 42 -22.33 -2.28 -0.50
C TRP A 42 -21.91 -1.75 0.87
N LYS A 43 -22.01 -0.43 1.11
CA LYS A 43 -21.53 0.17 2.36
C LYS A 43 -22.17 -0.46 3.62
N PRO A 44 -23.50 -0.70 3.68
CA PRO A 44 -24.10 -1.46 4.78
C PRO A 44 -23.54 -2.88 4.91
N ILE A 45 -23.42 -3.63 3.81
CA ILE A 45 -22.89 -5.01 3.81
C ILE A 45 -21.45 -5.03 4.32
N LEU A 46 -20.62 -4.12 3.82
CA LEU A 46 -19.22 -3.98 4.20
C LEU A 46 -19.10 -3.74 5.72
N ASN A 47 -19.82 -2.74 6.24
CA ASN A 47 -19.66 -2.32 7.63
C ASN A 47 -20.37 -3.25 8.65
N GLN A 48 -21.45 -3.92 8.25
CA GLN A 48 -22.26 -4.75 9.17
C GLN A 48 -21.91 -6.23 9.11
N ILE A 49 -21.41 -6.73 7.97
CA ILE A 49 -21.14 -8.16 7.78
C ILE A 49 -19.64 -8.38 7.55
N VAL A 50 -19.09 -7.81 6.48
CA VAL A 50 -17.74 -8.15 6.01
C VAL A 50 -16.68 -7.75 7.04
N LEU A 51 -16.68 -6.50 7.51
CA LEU A 51 -15.69 -5.99 8.47
C LEU A 51 -15.84 -6.60 9.87
N ARG A 52 -16.93 -7.30 10.18
CA ARG A 52 -17.12 -8.00 11.47
C ARG A 52 -16.62 -9.45 11.42
N VAL A 53 -16.79 -10.12 10.29
CA VAL A 53 -16.53 -11.56 10.14
C VAL A 53 -15.19 -11.82 9.46
N ARG A 54 -14.90 -11.12 8.36
CA ARG A 54 -13.74 -11.42 7.49
C ARG A 54 -12.40 -11.24 8.20
N PRO A 55 -12.13 -10.18 8.99
CA PRO A 55 -10.83 -10.00 9.63
C PRO A 55 -10.46 -11.14 10.57
N LYS A 56 -11.41 -11.64 11.36
CA LYS A 56 -11.20 -12.79 12.26
C LYS A 56 -10.92 -14.07 11.48
N LYS A 57 -11.59 -14.24 10.34
CA LYS A 57 -11.45 -15.42 9.48
C LYS A 57 -10.08 -15.49 8.81
N VAL A 58 -9.53 -14.34 8.38
CA VAL A 58 -8.26 -14.27 7.63
C VAL A 58 -7.03 -14.04 8.50
N ALA A 59 -7.21 -13.77 9.79
CA ALA A 59 -6.11 -13.52 10.72
C ALA A 59 -5.11 -14.69 10.82
N PRO A 60 -5.53 -15.98 10.88
CA PRO A 60 -4.59 -17.10 10.90
C PRO A 60 -3.65 -17.12 9.69
N GLU A 61 -4.14 -16.75 8.50
CA GLU A 61 -3.36 -16.69 7.27
C GLU A 61 -2.32 -15.57 7.32
N TYR A 62 -2.69 -14.39 7.84
CA TYR A 62 -1.73 -13.32 8.09
C TYR A 62 -0.69 -13.73 9.12
N GLN A 63 -1.09 -14.41 10.20
CA GLN A 63 -0.18 -14.90 11.24
C GLN A 63 0.81 -15.92 10.69
N ALA A 64 0.36 -16.82 9.81
CA ALA A 64 1.20 -17.88 9.24
C ALA A 64 2.38 -17.36 8.43
N ILE A 65 2.26 -16.17 7.81
CA ILE A 65 3.32 -15.54 7.02
C ILE A 65 4.01 -14.38 7.75
N TRP A 66 3.58 -14.06 8.97
CA TRP A 66 4.10 -12.91 9.70
C TRP A 66 5.52 -13.16 10.17
N THR A 67 6.42 -12.22 9.90
CA THR A 67 7.83 -12.35 10.28
C THR A 67 8.14 -11.50 11.51
N LYS A 68 9.29 -11.75 12.14
CA LYS A 68 9.81 -10.87 13.20
C LYS A 68 10.06 -9.44 12.72
N ALA A 69 10.28 -9.25 11.42
CA ALA A 69 10.50 -7.95 10.81
C ALA A 69 9.19 -7.25 10.39
N GLY A 70 8.03 -7.90 10.54
CA GLY A 70 6.73 -7.38 10.12
C GLY A 70 6.15 -8.14 8.92
N SER A 71 5.27 -7.46 8.17
CA SER A 71 4.69 -8.00 6.95
C SER A 71 5.77 -8.20 5.88
N PRO A 72 5.89 -9.39 5.26
CA PRO A 72 6.83 -9.61 4.17
C PRO A 72 6.71 -8.56 3.05
N LEU A 73 5.49 -8.13 2.73
CA LEU A 73 5.24 -7.13 1.68
C LEU A 73 5.94 -5.81 1.98
N GLU A 74 5.82 -5.32 3.21
CA GLU A 74 6.44 -4.07 3.65
C GLU A 74 7.96 -4.22 3.73
N VAL A 75 8.45 -5.33 4.29
CA VAL A 75 9.90 -5.63 4.37
C VAL A 75 10.54 -5.61 2.98
N TYR A 76 9.93 -6.28 1.99
CA TYR A 76 10.46 -6.29 0.63
C TYR A 76 10.29 -4.94 -0.07
N THR A 77 9.22 -4.20 0.17
CA THR A 77 9.04 -2.84 -0.39
C THR A 77 10.14 -1.89 0.09
N LEU A 78 10.47 -1.93 1.38
CA LEU A 78 11.55 -1.11 1.94
C LEU A 78 12.92 -1.52 1.40
N ALA A 79 13.16 -2.82 1.22
CA ALA A 79 14.39 -3.31 0.60
C ALA A 79 14.51 -2.89 -0.88
N GLN A 80 13.41 -2.96 -1.63
CA GLN A 80 13.34 -2.48 -3.03
C GLN A 80 13.60 -0.98 -3.12
N ARG A 81 12.99 -0.17 -2.24
CA ARG A 81 13.22 1.27 -2.15
C ARG A 81 14.70 1.58 -1.96
N ALA A 82 15.33 0.93 -0.98
CA ALA A 82 16.74 1.16 -0.67
C ALA A 82 17.68 0.72 -1.81
N ALA A 83 17.40 -0.42 -2.44
CA ALA A 83 18.17 -0.91 -3.59
C ALA A 83 18.04 0.02 -4.81
N LEU A 84 16.82 0.48 -5.10
CA LEU A 84 16.56 1.44 -6.18
C LEU A 84 17.26 2.77 -5.94
N GLU A 85 17.20 3.29 -4.71
CA GLU A 85 17.91 4.51 -4.32
C GLU A 85 19.42 4.38 -4.51
N ALA A 86 20.01 3.26 -4.09
CA ALA A 86 21.44 3.00 -4.27
C ALA A 86 21.84 2.91 -5.75
N GLU A 87 20.98 2.34 -6.59
CA GLU A 87 21.23 2.24 -8.03
C GLU A 87 21.14 3.60 -8.73
N LEU A 88 20.04 4.34 -8.51
CA LEU A 88 19.81 5.63 -9.16
C LEU A 88 20.84 6.68 -8.75
N ARG A 89 21.34 6.64 -7.51
CA ARG A 89 22.38 7.58 -7.03
C ARG A 89 23.72 7.47 -7.73
N LYS A 90 23.97 6.41 -8.51
CA LYS A 90 25.19 6.29 -9.33
C LYS A 90 25.24 7.36 -10.43
N ASP A 91 24.07 7.63 -11.04
CA ASP A 91 23.94 8.59 -12.15
C ASP A 91 23.20 9.88 -11.72
N HIS A 92 22.38 9.80 -10.66
CA HIS A 92 21.56 10.89 -10.12
C HIS A 92 21.80 11.07 -8.60
N PRO A 93 22.92 11.71 -8.18
CA PRO A 93 23.33 11.76 -6.77
C PRO A 93 22.28 12.33 -5.79
N ASP A 94 21.48 13.29 -6.26
CA ASP A 94 20.50 14.01 -5.45
C ASP A 94 19.08 13.42 -5.54
N VAL A 95 18.90 12.25 -6.17
CA VAL A 95 17.58 11.61 -6.30
C VAL A 95 17.02 11.20 -4.93
N VAL A 96 15.73 11.45 -4.73
CA VAL A 96 14.97 11.02 -3.55
C VAL A 96 14.09 9.84 -3.93
N VAL A 97 14.26 8.69 -3.27
CA VAL A 97 13.41 7.52 -3.50
C VAL A 97 12.49 7.25 -2.31
N GLY A 98 11.20 7.50 -2.51
CA GLY A 98 10.14 7.26 -1.55
C GLY A 98 9.40 5.95 -1.81
N HIS A 99 8.57 5.55 -0.85
CA HIS A 99 7.55 4.52 -1.04
C HIS A 99 6.21 5.03 -0.51
N ALA A 100 5.12 4.55 -1.09
CA ALA A 100 3.77 4.82 -0.60
C ALA A 100 2.88 3.60 -0.76
N MET A 101 1.78 3.61 0.00
CA MET A 101 0.77 2.57 -0.03
C MET A 101 -0.59 3.17 -0.37
N THR A 102 -1.39 2.44 -1.14
CA THR A 102 -2.73 2.89 -1.56
C THR A 102 -3.71 2.91 -0.39
N TYR A 103 -3.68 1.89 0.47
CA TYR A 103 -4.66 1.69 1.54
C TYR A 103 -4.07 1.72 2.96
N THR A 104 -2.77 1.96 3.08
CA THR A 104 -2.07 2.04 4.36
C THR A 104 -1.09 3.21 4.36
N GLU A 105 -0.42 3.43 5.49
CA GLU A 105 0.62 4.45 5.57
C GLU A 105 1.98 3.90 5.10
N PRO A 106 2.88 4.77 4.59
CA PRO A 106 2.63 6.17 4.25
C PRO A 106 1.72 6.29 3.02
N SER A 107 0.70 7.14 3.08
CA SER A 107 -0.18 7.44 1.95
C SER A 107 0.59 8.15 0.83
N ILE A 108 0.10 8.05 -0.40
CA ILE A 108 0.72 8.73 -1.57
C ILE A 108 0.88 10.23 -1.32
N ALA A 109 -0.15 10.88 -0.78
CA ALA A 109 -0.11 12.31 -0.49
C ALA A 109 0.94 12.67 0.57
N GLN A 110 1.03 11.86 1.64
CA GLN A 110 2.05 12.04 2.68
C GLN A 110 3.47 11.85 2.11
N ALA A 111 3.70 10.77 1.36
CA ALA A 111 5.01 10.48 0.80
C ALA A 111 5.48 11.58 -0.17
N ILE A 112 4.59 12.09 -1.02
CA ILE A 112 4.92 13.20 -1.94
C ILE A 112 5.29 14.47 -1.16
N ALA A 113 4.52 14.81 -0.12
CA ALA A 113 4.79 15.99 0.70
C ALA A 113 6.12 15.86 1.45
N GLU A 114 6.45 14.68 1.96
CA GLU A 114 7.71 14.40 2.66
C GLU A 114 8.92 14.42 1.73
N MET A 115 8.77 13.93 0.49
CA MET A 115 9.85 13.94 -0.51
C MET A 115 10.20 15.35 -0.96
N ASN A 116 9.20 16.25 -1.08
CA ASN A 116 9.39 17.66 -1.45
C ASN A 116 10.29 17.86 -2.69
N VAL A 117 9.91 17.23 -3.81
CA VAL A 117 10.66 17.22 -5.08
C VAL A 117 9.99 18.06 -6.16
N ASP A 118 10.79 18.60 -7.10
CA ASP A 118 10.29 19.37 -8.25
C ASP A 118 9.71 18.44 -9.34
N ASN A 119 10.38 17.31 -9.61
CA ASN A 119 9.95 16.31 -10.58
C ASN A 119 9.71 14.97 -9.88
N LEU A 120 8.62 14.28 -10.24
CA LEU A 120 8.27 13.01 -9.64
C LEU A 120 7.96 11.95 -10.70
N VAL A 121 8.66 10.82 -10.61
CA VAL A 121 8.32 9.57 -11.32
C VAL A 121 7.60 8.65 -10.35
N LEU A 122 6.39 8.22 -10.69
CA LEU A 122 5.62 7.24 -9.92
C LEU A 122 5.73 5.86 -10.58
N ILE A 123 6.16 4.87 -9.81
CA ILE A 123 6.33 3.48 -10.26
C ILE A 123 5.38 2.57 -9.47
N PRO A 124 4.31 2.05 -10.07
CA PRO A 124 3.50 1.04 -9.42
C PRO A 124 4.31 -0.26 -9.27
N LEU A 125 4.22 -0.91 -8.12
CA LEU A 125 4.83 -2.24 -7.89
C LEU A 125 4.06 -3.39 -8.56
N TYR A 126 3.12 -3.05 -9.45
CA TYR A 126 2.34 -3.97 -10.29
C TYR A 126 2.84 -3.86 -11.73
N PRO A 127 3.61 -4.86 -12.24
CA PRO A 127 4.11 -4.81 -13.61
C PRO A 127 2.98 -4.82 -14.65
N GLN A 128 1.87 -5.48 -14.33
CA GLN A 128 0.68 -5.53 -15.18
C GLN A 128 -0.34 -4.49 -14.71
N TYR A 129 -0.79 -3.66 -15.65
CA TYR A 129 -1.86 -2.70 -15.39
C TYR A 129 -3.19 -3.41 -15.12
N ALA A 130 -3.87 -2.99 -14.06
CA ALA A 130 -5.28 -3.28 -13.85
C ALA A 130 -5.98 -2.06 -13.22
N PRO A 131 -7.27 -1.81 -13.55
CA PRO A 131 -8.02 -0.69 -12.96
C PRO A 131 -8.10 -0.71 -11.44
N SER A 132 -8.08 -1.90 -10.83
CA SER A 132 -8.17 -2.07 -9.37
C SER A 132 -6.85 -1.85 -8.63
N THR A 133 -5.74 -1.59 -9.35
CA THR A 133 -4.41 -1.45 -8.74
C THR A 133 -3.64 -0.23 -9.24
N VAL A 134 -3.59 0.02 -10.54
CA VAL A 134 -2.69 1.04 -11.14
C VAL A 134 -3.44 2.32 -11.56
N ALA A 135 -4.76 2.24 -11.76
CA ALA A 135 -5.56 3.36 -12.26
C ALA A 135 -5.85 4.45 -11.23
#